data_AF-A0A2V7ZC79-F1
#
_entry.id   AF-A0A2V7ZC79-F1
#
_cell.length_a   1.000
_cell.length_b   1.000
_cell.length_c   1.000
_cell.angle_alpha   90.00
_cell.angle_beta   90.00
_cell.angle_gamma   90.00
#
_symmetry.space_group_name_H-M   'P 1'
#
loop_
_entity.id
_entity.type
_entity.pdbx_description
1 polymer ?
#
loop_
_entity_poly.entity_id
_entity_poly.type
_entity_poly.pdbx_seq_one_letter_code
_entity_poly.pdbx_strand_id
1 'polypeptide(L)'
;MTGEANLSARDRPRRATGATVNAELLEALAVLPERGRWFRREETSAGGPAVVILSHELWQSAFGARADLVGQSIEIDGVSYEVIGIMPSGFDLMDKRIQLWLPLQLAPTLRQFRASHFLSALGRLKNGVTPEQAKAEMASLMATWGKRVGARGHVFS
;
A
#
# COMPACT_ATOMS: atom_id res chain seq x y z
N MET A 1 -5.81 -0.39 -1.18
CA MET A 1 -7.17 -0.38 -0.59
C MET A 1 -7.05 0.13 0.84
N THR A 2 -7.94 1.01 1.31
CA THR A 2 -7.92 1.51 2.70
C THR A 2 -9.03 0.86 3.53
N GLY A 3 -8.77 0.59 4.81
CA GLY A 3 -9.73 0.01 5.75
C GLY A 3 -9.39 0.37 7.20
N GLU A 4 -10.22 -0.07 8.14
CA GLU A 4 -9.92 0.04 9.58
C GLU A 4 -9.42 -1.31 10.12
N ALA A 5 -8.41 -1.27 10.97
CA ALA A 5 -7.84 -2.43 11.65
C ALA A 5 -7.76 -2.18 13.16
N ASN A 6 -7.88 -3.23 13.97
CA ASN A 6 -7.66 -3.16 15.41
C ASN A 6 -6.19 -3.40 15.71
N LEU A 7 -5.57 -2.47 16.43
CA LEU A 7 -4.19 -2.53 16.88
C LEU A 7 -4.15 -2.79 18.38
N SER A 8 -3.45 -3.84 18.82
CA SER A 8 -3.13 -4.02 20.24
C SER A 8 -1.83 -3.28 20.56
N ALA A 9 -1.94 -2.09 21.16
CA ALA A 9 -0.79 -1.32 21.64
C ALA A 9 -0.83 -1.23 23.17
N ARG A 10 0.15 -1.87 23.83
CA ARG A 10 0.49 -1.69 25.25
C ARG A 10 -0.72 -1.58 26.21
N ASP A 11 -1.75 -2.41 26.03
CA ASP A 11 -2.91 -2.63 26.93
C ASP A 11 -4.29 -2.09 26.50
N ARG A 12 -4.45 -1.46 25.32
CA ARG A 12 -5.81 -1.16 24.78
C ARG A 12 -5.94 -1.37 23.28
N PRO A 13 -7.02 -2.01 22.79
CA PRO A 13 -7.36 -2.05 21.38
C PRO A 13 -7.58 -0.63 20.86
N ARG A 14 -6.92 -0.28 19.76
CA ARG A 14 -7.09 1.00 19.07
C ARG A 14 -7.47 0.76 17.62
N ARG A 15 -8.45 1.50 17.11
CA ARG A 15 -8.73 1.50 15.67
C ARG A 15 -7.65 2.31 14.95
N ALA A 16 -7.10 1.74 13.90
CA ALA A 16 -6.10 2.36 13.05
C ALA A 16 -6.52 2.24 11.58
N THR A 17 -6.34 3.31 10.81
CA THR A 17 -6.60 3.28 9.37
C THR A 17 -5.44 2.57 8.68
N GLY A 18 -5.72 1.45 8.03
CA GLY A 18 -4.76 0.66 7.28
C GLY A 18 -4.91 0.82 5.77
N ALA A 19 -3.82 0.64 5.04
CA ALA A 19 -3.82 0.52 3.59
C ALA A 19 -2.99 -0.67 3.13
N THR A 20 -3.52 -1.46 2.21
CA THR A 20 -2.76 -2.49 1.51
C THR A 20 -2.15 -1.93 0.23
N VAL A 21 -0.84 -2.11 0.07
CA VAL A 21 -0.02 -1.54 -1.01
C VAL A 21 1.01 -2.55 -1.52
N ASN A 22 1.40 -2.43 -2.79
CA ASN A 22 2.49 -3.23 -3.36
C ASN A 22 3.84 -2.50 -3.24
N ALA A 23 4.93 -3.22 -3.51
CA ALA A 23 6.28 -2.68 -3.40
C ALA A 23 6.51 -1.53 -4.41
N GLU A 24 5.94 -1.63 -5.61
CA GLU A 24 6.08 -0.65 -6.70
C GLU A 24 5.47 0.72 -6.37
N LEU A 25 4.59 0.82 -5.36
CA LEU A 25 4.02 2.10 -4.96
C LEU A 25 5.12 3.11 -4.54
N LEU A 26 6.25 2.64 -4.01
CA LEU A 26 7.38 3.51 -3.70
C LEU A 26 7.91 4.26 -4.92
N GLU A 27 7.88 3.66 -6.11
CA GLU A 27 8.34 4.31 -7.35
C GLU A 27 7.46 5.53 -7.68
N ALA A 28 6.17 5.47 -7.34
CA ALA A 28 5.24 6.57 -7.49
C ALA A 28 5.36 7.60 -6.35
N LEU A 29 5.44 7.15 -5.09
CA LEU A 29 5.50 8.04 -3.92
C LEU A 29 6.83 8.80 -3.83
N ALA A 30 7.94 8.12 -4.15
CA ALA A 30 9.32 8.56 -3.93
C ALA A 30 9.60 9.10 -2.51
N VAL A 31 8.87 8.58 -1.52
CA VAL A 31 9.09 8.84 -0.10
C VAL A 31 9.47 7.53 0.57
N LEU A 32 10.63 7.51 1.21
CA LEU A 32 11.11 6.37 1.98
C LEU A 32 10.73 6.53 3.46
N PRO A 33 10.60 5.41 4.21
CA PRO A 33 10.51 5.44 5.66
C PRO A 33 11.68 6.23 6.28
N GLU A 34 11.40 7.05 7.29
CA GLU A 34 12.43 7.75 8.09
C GLU A 34 13.24 6.78 8.96
N ARG A 35 12.68 5.60 9.25
CA ARG A 35 13.34 4.50 9.93
C ARG A 35 12.99 3.18 9.26
N GLY A 36 13.95 2.26 9.20
CA GLY A 36 13.77 0.95 8.59
C GLY A 36 13.78 1.03 7.06
N ARG A 37 12.83 0.35 6.41
CA ARG A 37 12.79 0.23 4.94
C ARG A 37 11.38 0.08 4.40
N TRP A 38 11.24 0.28 3.09
CA TRP A 38 10.04 -0.07 2.33
C TRP A 38 9.92 -1.59 2.10
N PHE A 39 8.75 -2.02 1.63
CA PHE A 39 8.49 -3.39 1.20
C PHE A 39 9.38 -3.82 0.04
N ARG A 40 9.82 -5.07 0.06
CA ARG A 40 10.40 -5.75 -1.10
C ARG A 40 9.30 -6.44 -1.92
N ARG A 41 9.58 -6.73 -3.20
CA ARG A 41 8.60 -7.33 -4.12
C ARG A 41 8.12 -8.71 -3.65
N GLU A 42 9.03 -9.49 -3.07
CA GLU A 42 8.74 -10.82 -2.54
C GLU A 42 7.77 -10.73 -1.34
N GLU A 43 7.80 -9.64 -0.59
CA GLU A 43 6.97 -9.45 0.60
C GLU A 43 5.53 -9.06 0.27
N THR A 44 5.32 -8.52 -0.94
CA THR A 44 4.00 -8.21 -1.51
C THR A 44 3.49 -9.33 -2.43
N SER A 45 4.20 -10.45 -2.50
CA SER A 45 3.74 -11.63 -3.23
C SER A 45 2.78 -12.47 -2.38
N ALA A 46 2.00 -13.33 -3.03
CA ALA A 46 1.08 -14.23 -2.33
C ALA A 46 1.83 -15.13 -1.34
N GLY A 47 1.41 -15.14 -0.07
CA GLY A 47 2.09 -15.90 0.99
C GLY A 47 3.36 -15.24 1.53
N GLY A 48 3.58 -13.95 1.24
CA GLY A 48 4.66 -13.18 1.85
C GLY A 48 4.53 -13.05 3.38
N PRO A 49 5.59 -12.61 4.07
CA PRO A 49 5.58 -12.48 5.52
C PRO A 49 4.57 -11.44 6.02
N ALA A 50 4.16 -11.58 7.28
CA ALA A 50 3.36 -10.58 7.98
C ALA A 50 4.26 -9.42 8.44
N VAL A 51 4.39 -8.40 7.59
CA VAL A 51 5.17 -7.19 7.86
C VAL A 51 4.31 -5.94 7.76
N VAL A 52 4.70 -4.88 8.49
CA VAL A 52 3.97 -3.61 8.53
C VAL A 52 4.92 -2.41 8.57
N ILE A 53 4.51 -1.31 7.95
CA ILE A 53 5.14 0.00 8.11
C ILE A 53 4.13 0.93 8.81
N LEU A 54 4.59 1.70 9.80
CA LEU A 54 3.73 2.58 10.60
C LEU A 54 3.84 4.03 10.13
N SER A 55 2.79 4.84 10.34
CA SER A 55 2.95 6.30 10.30
C SER A 55 3.74 6.80 11.50
N HIS A 56 4.42 7.94 11.34
CA HIS A 56 5.11 8.62 12.43
C HIS A 56 4.16 8.91 13.61
N GLU A 57 2.95 9.38 13.32
CA GLU A 57 1.96 9.78 14.32
C GLU A 57 1.47 8.58 15.13
N LEU A 58 1.30 7.42 14.49
CA LEU A 58 0.97 6.19 15.19
C LEU A 58 2.14 5.72 16.06
N TRP A 59 3.36 5.74 15.52
CA TRP A 59 4.57 5.39 16.27
C TRP A 59 4.76 6.26 17.53
N GLN A 60 4.57 7.57 17.40
CA GLN A 60 4.61 8.52 18.52
C GLN A 60 3.50 8.24 19.53
N SER A 61 2.24 8.22 19.08
CA SER A 61 1.07 8.21 19.98
C SER A 61 0.79 6.85 20.63
N ALA A 62 1.05 5.74 19.94
CA ALA A 62 0.75 4.40 20.45
C ALA A 62 1.99 3.68 21.02
N PHE A 63 3.19 4.02 20.53
CA PHE A 63 4.43 3.36 20.93
C PHE A 63 5.42 4.28 21.64
N GLY A 64 5.06 5.55 21.89
CA GLY A 64 5.88 6.49 22.65
C GLY A 64 7.23 6.78 22.00
N ALA A 65 7.27 6.80 20.65
CA ALA A 65 8.50 7.06 19.89
C ALA A 65 9.66 6.10 20.18
N ARG A 66 9.34 4.86 20.58
CA ARG A 66 10.33 3.81 20.84
C ARG A 66 11.29 3.62 19.66
N ALA A 67 12.57 3.88 19.89
CA ALA A 67 13.61 3.75 18.86
C ALA A 67 13.85 2.30 18.45
N ASP A 68 13.50 1.34 19.32
CA ASP A 68 13.68 -0.10 19.14
C ASP A 68 12.50 -0.81 18.48
N LEU A 69 11.48 -0.07 18.00
CA LEU A 69 10.27 -0.69 17.45
C LEU A 69 10.49 -1.39 16.11
N VAL A 70 11.41 -0.91 15.27
CA VAL A 70 11.72 -1.57 14.00
C VAL A 70 12.39 -2.92 14.28
N GLY A 71 11.88 -3.99 13.68
CA GLY A 71 12.25 -5.38 13.95
C GLY A 71 11.46 -6.04 15.10
N GLN A 72 10.52 -5.32 15.73
CA GLN A 72 9.64 -5.87 16.76
C GLN A 72 8.27 -6.22 16.17
N SER A 73 7.58 -7.15 16.83
CA SER A 73 6.23 -7.54 16.46
C SER A 73 5.17 -6.70 17.17
N ILE A 74 4.09 -6.41 16.44
CA ILE A 74 2.85 -5.82 16.96
C ILE A 74 1.67 -6.66 16.50
N GLU A 75 0.56 -6.65 17.24
CA GLU A 75 -0.65 -7.36 16.82
C GLU A 75 -1.63 -6.43 16.10
N ILE A 76 -2.07 -6.85 14.92
CA ILE A 76 -3.08 -6.19 14.09
C ILE A 76 -4.16 -7.22 13.78
N ASP A 77 -5.39 -6.96 14.21
CA ASP A 77 -6.54 -7.88 14.08
C ASP A 77 -6.25 -9.32 14.55
N GLY A 78 -5.46 -9.45 15.63
CA GLY A 78 -5.07 -10.73 16.22
C GLY A 78 -3.95 -11.47 15.48
N VAL A 79 -3.34 -10.86 14.47
CA VAL A 79 -2.18 -11.39 13.74
C VAL A 79 -0.93 -10.62 14.10
N SER A 80 0.17 -11.32 14.37
CA SER A 80 1.47 -10.72 14.66
C SER A 80 2.16 -10.24 13.38
N TYR A 81 2.47 -8.95 13.30
CA TYR A 81 3.20 -8.31 12.21
C TYR A 81 4.53 -7.74 12.70
N GLU A 82 5.62 -8.00 11.97
CA GLU A 82 6.90 -7.34 12.22
C GLU A 82 6.89 -5.91 11.66
N VAL A 83 7.27 -4.94 12.49
CA VAL A 83 7.43 -3.54 12.08
C VAL A 83 8.74 -3.39 11.31
N ILE A 84 8.68 -3.17 10.00
CA ILE A 84 9.88 -3.06 9.15
C ILE A 84 10.26 -1.61 8.82
N GLY A 85 9.40 -0.64 9.15
CA GLY A 85 9.67 0.77 8.93
C GLY A 85 8.65 1.72 9.53
N ILE A 86 9.02 3.00 9.57
CA ILE A 86 8.19 4.12 10.04
C ILE A 86 8.25 5.22 8.98
N MET A 87 7.09 5.68 8.49
CA MET A 87 7.00 6.77 7.51
C MET A 87 7.38 8.11 8.13
N PRO A 88 7.88 9.08 7.33
CA PRO A 88 8.20 10.42 7.83
C PRO A 88 7.00 11.14 8.43
N SER A 89 7.27 12.04 9.39
CA SER A 89 6.25 12.90 9.98
C SER A 89 5.48 13.71 8.92
N GLY A 90 4.16 13.77 9.05
CA GLY A 90 3.29 14.53 8.14
C GLY A 90 3.10 13.89 6.77
N PHE A 91 3.69 12.71 6.51
CA PHE A 91 3.43 11.98 5.27
C PHE A 91 1.98 11.49 5.25
N ASP A 92 1.23 11.91 4.24
CA ASP A 92 -0.12 11.46 3.99
C ASP A 92 -0.34 11.19 2.50
N LEU A 93 -1.19 10.22 2.21
CA LEU A 93 -1.57 9.85 0.86
C LEU A 93 -3.02 10.24 0.62
N MET A 94 -3.23 11.32 -0.15
CA MET A 94 -4.57 11.78 -0.55
C MET A 94 -5.51 12.01 0.64
N ASP A 95 -5.01 12.63 1.72
CA ASP A 95 -5.73 12.92 2.97
C ASP A 95 -6.38 11.69 3.63
N LYS A 96 -5.83 10.49 3.37
CA LYS A 96 -6.37 9.23 3.92
C LYS A 96 -5.90 8.93 5.33
N ARG A 97 -4.91 9.68 5.85
CA ARG A 97 -4.36 9.53 7.20
C ARG A 97 -3.99 8.08 7.51
N ILE A 98 -3.29 7.44 6.56
CA ILE A 98 -2.93 6.02 6.66
C ILE A 98 -1.93 5.84 7.81
N GLN A 99 -2.31 5.00 8.78
CA GLN A 99 -1.51 4.73 9.98
C GLN A 99 -0.76 3.39 9.88
N LEU A 100 -1.34 2.42 9.18
CA LEU A 100 -0.76 1.10 8.95
C LEU A 100 -0.63 0.86 7.44
N TRP A 101 0.58 0.59 6.98
CA TRP A 101 0.86 0.18 5.61
C TRP A 101 1.12 -1.33 5.63
N LEU A 102 0.32 -2.08 4.90
CA LEU A 102 0.35 -3.54 4.85
C LEU A 102 0.67 -4.00 3.41
N PRO A 103 1.35 -5.14 3.23
CA PRO A 103 1.63 -5.66 1.90
C PRO A 103 0.33 -6.15 1.23
N LEU A 104 0.11 -5.72 -0.01
CA LEU A 104 -0.98 -6.21 -0.85
C LEU A 104 -0.62 -7.60 -1.40
N GLN A 105 -0.98 -8.65 -0.68
CA GLN A 105 -0.71 -10.03 -1.07
C GLN A 105 -1.93 -10.65 -1.75
N LEU A 106 -2.00 -10.52 -3.08
CA LEU A 106 -3.12 -11.07 -3.85
C LEU A 106 -2.95 -12.57 -4.12
N ALA A 107 -3.89 -13.36 -3.59
CA ALA A 107 -3.98 -14.78 -3.92
C ALA A 107 -4.00 -15.00 -5.45
N PRO A 108 -3.33 -16.02 -5.98
CA PRO A 108 -3.27 -16.27 -7.43
C PRO A 108 -4.65 -16.37 -8.09
N THR A 109 -5.63 -16.93 -7.39
CA THR A 109 -7.02 -17.07 -7.84
C THR A 109 -7.72 -15.72 -8.03
N LEU A 110 -7.46 -14.75 -7.15
CA LEU A 110 -7.99 -13.38 -7.27
C LEU A 110 -7.32 -12.61 -8.42
N ARG A 111 -6.04 -12.86 -8.70
CA ARG A 111 -5.34 -12.23 -9.84
C ARG A 111 -5.93 -12.62 -11.20
N GLN A 112 -6.52 -13.81 -11.30
CA GLN A 112 -7.12 -14.30 -12.54
C GLN A 112 -8.57 -13.84 -12.70
N PHE A 113 -9.21 -13.35 -11.64
CA PHE A 113 -10.60 -12.92 -11.65
C PHE A 113 -10.73 -11.49 -12.19
N ARG A 114 -10.88 -11.35 -13.51
CA ARG A 114 -10.92 -10.05 -14.19
C ARG A 114 -12.10 -9.13 -13.83
N ALA A 115 -13.14 -9.65 -13.18
CA ALA A 115 -14.25 -8.85 -12.67
C ALA A 115 -13.94 -8.16 -11.32
N SER A 116 -12.71 -8.32 -10.80
CA SER A 116 -12.30 -7.72 -9.55
C SER A 116 -11.78 -6.28 -9.72
N HIS A 117 -12.53 -5.30 -9.20
CA HIS A 117 -12.27 -3.87 -9.39
C HIS A 117 -11.98 -3.11 -8.07
N PHE A 118 -11.51 -3.79 -7.03
CA PHE A 118 -11.30 -3.19 -5.70
C PHE A 118 -9.94 -2.48 -5.53
N LEU A 119 -9.10 -2.47 -6.56
CA LEU A 119 -7.76 -1.89 -6.52
C LEU A 119 -7.76 -0.45 -7.05
N SER A 120 -7.05 0.42 -6.37
CA SER A 120 -6.73 1.76 -6.85
C SER A 120 -5.28 1.78 -7.35
N ALA A 121 -5.05 2.39 -8.51
CA ALA A 121 -3.72 2.61 -9.05
C ALA A 121 -3.27 4.05 -8.81
N LEU A 122 -2.00 4.24 -8.46
CA LEU A 122 -1.36 5.54 -8.36
C LEU A 122 -0.19 5.57 -9.33
N GLY A 123 -0.09 6.65 -10.11
CA GLY A 123 1.01 6.88 -11.05
C GLY A 123 1.64 8.25 -10.82
N ARG A 124 2.96 8.34 -11.00
CA ARG A 124 3.69 9.59 -10.99
C ARG A 124 3.96 10.06 -12.42
N LEU A 125 3.59 11.29 -12.73
CA LEU A 125 3.92 11.90 -14.02
C LEU A 125 5.42 12.20 -14.11
N LYS A 126 5.98 11.98 -15.30
CA LYS A 126 7.33 12.44 -15.61
C LYS A 126 7.35 13.98 -15.63
N ASN A 127 8.49 14.57 -15.26
CA ASN A 127 8.69 16.01 -15.33
C ASN A 127 8.36 16.54 -16.75
N GLY A 128 7.53 17.58 -16.81
CA GLY A 128 7.10 18.22 -18.06
C GLY A 128 5.89 17.57 -18.74
N VAL A 129 5.35 16.47 -18.23
CA VAL A 129 4.12 15.86 -18.73
C VAL A 129 2.91 16.48 -18.02
N THR A 130 1.92 16.94 -18.79
CA THR A 130 0.69 17.49 -18.21
C THR A 130 -0.31 16.37 -17.87
N PRO A 131 -1.24 16.61 -16.91
CA PRO A 131 -2.32 15.67 -16.61
C PRO A 131 -3.18 15.33 -17.84
N GLU A 132 -3.38 16.27 -18.76
CA GLU A 132 -4.17 16.09 -19.98
C GLU A 132 -3.48 15.13 -20.95
N GLN A 133 -2.16 15.26 -21.12
CA GLN A 133 -1.36 14.34 -21.93
C GLN A 133 -1.43 12.91 -21.39
N ALA A 134 -1.28 12.75 -20.07
CA ALA A 134 -1.37 11.45 -19.42
C ALA A 134 -2.78 10.84 -19.54
N LYS A 135 -3.84 11.65 -19.41
CA LYS A 135 -5.23 11.19 -19.62
C LYS A 135 -5.45 10.71 -21.06
N ALA A 136 -4.95 11.45 -22.05
CA ALA A 136 -5.09 11.08 -23.45
C ALA A 136 -4.36 9.76 -23.77
N GLU A 137 -3.15 9.57 -23.23
CA GLU A 137 -2.40 8.33 -23.39
C GLU A 137 -3.09 7.14 -22.70
N MET A 138 -3.59 7.34 -21.47
CA MET A 138 -4.35 6.33 -20.75
C MET A 138 -5.62 5.91 -21.51
N ALA A 139 -6.34 6.86 -22.10
CA ALA A 139 -7.52 6.57 -22.92
C ALA A 139 -7.16 5.70 -24.14
N SER A 140 -6.03 6.00 -24.81
CA SER A 140 -5.52 5.20 -25.92
C SER A 140 -5.11 3.78 -25.48
N LEU A 141 -4.46 3.65 -24.32
CA LEU A 141 -4.09 2.36 -23.73
C LEU A 141 -5.32 1.52 -23.43
N MET A 142 -6.35 2.09 -22.78
CA MET A 142 -7.59 1.39 -22.47
C MET A 142 -8.32 0.93 -23.74
N ALA A 143 -8.41 1.79 -24.76
CA ALA A 143 -9.04 1.46 -26.03
C ALA A 143 -8.30 0.34 -26.80
N THR A 144 -6.98 0.22 -26.63
CA THR A 144 -6.15 -0.78 -27.31
C THR A 144 -5.78 -1.98 -26.45
N TRP A 145 -6.18 -2.00 -25.18
CA TRP A 145 -5.74 -2.97 -24.18
C TRP A 145 -5.97 -4.42 -24.61
N GLY A 146 -7.18 -4.75 -25.06
CA GLY A 146 -7.52 -6.10 -25.51
C GLY A 146 -6.64 -6.63 -26.64
N LYS A 147 -6.20 -5.75 -27.55
CA LYS A 147 -5.27 -6.10 -28.63
C LYS A 147 -3.83 -6.30 -28.13
N ARG A 148 -3.41 -5.53 -27.12
CA ARG A 148 -2.03 -5.55 -26.59
C ARG A 148 -1.74 -6.75 -25.68
N VAL A 149 -2.69 -7.14 -24.83
CA VAL A 149 -2.47 -8.21 -23.84
C VAL A 149 -3.06 -9.57 -24.25
N GLY A 150 -3.49 -9.70 -25.51
CA GLY A 150 -4.12 -10.93 -26.02
C GLY A 150 -5.42 -11.30 -25.28
N ALA A 151 -6.06 -10.34 -24.60
CA ALA A 151 -7.26 -10.58 -23.82
C ALA A 151 -8.49 -10.59 -24.73
N ARG A 152 -9.00 -11.80 -25.04
CA ARG A 152 -10.40 -11.95 -25.50
C ARG A 152 -11.29 -11.97 -24.24
N GLY A 153 -12.14 -10.96 -24.08
CA GLY A 153 -13.15 -10.88 -23.01
C GLY A 153 -12.93 -9.76 -21.99
N HIS A 154 -13.20 -8.51 -22.39
CA HIS A 154 -14.16 -7.57 -21.79
C HIS A 154 -13.95 -6.19 -22.44
N VAL A 155 -14.98 -5.70 -23.13
CA VAL A 155 -15.12 -4.32 -23.60
C VAL A 155 -15.86 -3.60 -22.48
N PHE A 156 -15.31 -2.51 -21.96
CA PHE A 156 -16.08 -1.59 -21.11
C PHE A 156 -17.23 -1.06 -21.97
N SER A 157 -18.48 -1.41 -21.64
CA SER A 157 -19.67 -0.71 -22.16
C SER A 157 -20.13 0.30 -21.12
#